data_AF-A0A124EVV6-F1
#
_entry.id   AF-A0A124EVV6-F1
#
_cell.length_a   1.000
_cell.length_b   1.000
_cell.length_c   1.000
_cell.angle_alpha   90.00
_cell.angle_beta   90.00
_cell.angle_gamma   90.00
#
_symmetry.space_group_name_H-M   'P 1'
#
loop_
_entity.id
_entity.type
_entity.pdbx_description
1 polymer ?
#
loop_
_entity_poly.entity_id
_entity_poly.type
_entity_poly.pdbx_seq_one_letter_code
_entity_poly.pdbx_strand_id
1 'polypeptide(L)'
;MKVIDPDDVGTDAELKARFAAEVWPMVDVLLRGARRLTHNDADAEDLLQETLVRAYTGFRHFEEGTNLQAWLFRIQYNQWVNAYRWKERRPAEVLSAALTDHDLLASGARSAESEVLDTLLDDDVRTALAQLSDGFRTVLYYADVEGYTYAETAVLMGIPVGTVMSRVSRARTQLRRALVGKNCARGRFASELPQAA
;
A
#
# COMPACT_ATOMS: atom_id res chain seq x y z
N MET A 1 -36.08 0.68 -25.11
CA MET A 1 -35.42 1.91 -25.59
C MET A 1 -35.72 2.99 -24.55
N LYS A 2 -34.81 3.18 -23.58
CA LYS A 2 -35.01 4.16 -22.50
C LYS A 2 -34.75 5.53 -23.12
N VAL A 3 -35.78 6.36 -23.17
CA VAL A 3 -35.70 7.74 -23.65
C VAL A 3 -34.72 8.45 -22.72
N ILE A 4 -33.61 8.95 -23.28
CA ILE A 4 -32.66 9.79 -22.56
C ILE A 4 -33.28 11.19 -22.57
N ASP A 5 -33.71 11.66 -21.41
CA ASP A 5 -34.21 13.04 -21.26
C ASP A 5 -33.05 14.01 -21.57
N PRO A 6 -33.29 15.07 -22.37
CA PRO A 6 -32.25 16.04 -22.74
C PRO A 6 -31.67 16.81 -21.54
N ASP A 7 -32.39 16.86 -20.40
CA ASP A 7 -31.91 17.44 -19.14
C ASP A 7 -30.89 16.54 -18.39
N ASP A 8 -30.89 15.22 -18.63
CA ASP A 8 -29.95 14.25 -18.02
C ASP A 8 -28.54 14.34 -18.67
N VAL A 9 -28.48 14.81 -19.92
CA VAL A 9 -27.21 15.00 -20.65
C VAL A 9 -26.44 16.20 -20.09
N GLY A 10 -27.14 17.27 -19.67
CA GLY A 10 -26.54 18.42 -19.01
C GLY A 10 -25.87 18.03 -17.69
N THR A 11 -26.53 17.18 -16.90
CA THR A 11 -26.04 16.71 -15.61
C THR A 11 -24.85 15.75 -15.73
N ASP A 12 -24.82 14.88 -16.77
CA ASP A 12 -23.70 13.95 -16.97
C ASP A 12 -22.44 14.65 -17.49
N ALA A 13 -22.61 15.65 -18.38
CA ALA A 13 -21.49 16.47 -18.86
C ALA A 13 -20.86 17.31 -17.73
N GLU A 14 -21.69 17.91 -16.87
CA GLU A 14 -21.26 18.64 -15.68
C GLU A 14 -20.55 17.72 -14.68
N LEU A 15 -21.11 16.52 -14.42
CA LEU A 15 -20.48 15.52 -13.55
C LEU A 15 -19.09 15.12 -14.08
N LYS A 16 -18.97 14.89 -15.38
CA LYS A 16 -17.70 14.53 -16.02
C LYS A 16 -16.68 15.65 -15.89
N ALA A 17 -17.09 16.90 -16.10
CA ALA A 17 -16.22 18.06 -15.93
C ALA A 17 -15.75 18.21 -14.47
N ARG A 18 -16.66 18.04 -13.49
CA ARG A 18 -16.34 18.06 -12.06
C ARG A 18 -15.37 16.95 -11.69
N PHE A 19 -15.63 15.73 -12.12
CA PHE A 19 -14.75 14.58 -11.88
C PHE A 19 -13.34 14.85 -12.41
N ALA A 20 -13.23 15.31 -13.65
CA ALA A 20 -11.93 15.62 -14.24
C ALA A 20 -11.21 16.72 -13.46
N ALA A 21 -11.89 17.80 -13.10
CA ALA A 21 -11.30 18.92 -12.36
C ALA A 21 -10.78 18.50 -10.97
N GLU A 22 -11.53 17.65 -10.26
CA GLU A 22 -11.18 17.24 -8.89
C GLU A 22 -10.19 16.07 -8.84
N VAL A 23 -10.30 15.10 -9.75
CA VAL A 23 -9.52 13.86 -9.71
C VAL A 23 -8.20 14.00 -10.48
N TRP A 24 -8.15 14.79 -11.56
CA TRP A 24 -6.92 14.95 -12.35
C TRP A 24 -5.70 15.38 -11.53
N PRO A 25 -5.80 16.35 -10.59
CA PRO A 25 -4.69 16.72 -9.72
C PRO A 25 -4.21 15.59 -8.79
N MET A 26 -5.05 14.57 -8.55
CA MET A 26 -4.76 13.44 -7.68
C MET A 26 -4.12 12.25 -8.42
N VAL A 27 -4.12 12.25 -9.76
CA VAL A 27 -3.62 11.13 -10.58
C VAL A 27 -2.18 10.77 -10.24
N ASP A 28 -1.28 11.76 -10.14
CA ASP A 28 0.13 11.51 -9.82
C ASP A 28 0.31 10.93 -8.41
N VAL A 29 -0.49 11.39 -7.45
CA VAL A 29 -0.48 10.89 -6.06
C VAL A 29 -0.97 9.45 -6.02
N LEU A 30 -2.05 9.13 -6.74
CA LEU A 30 -2.59 7.78 -6.87
C LEU A 30 -1.63 6.86 -7.60
N LEU A 31 -0.93 7.32 -8.64
CA LEU A 31 0.05 6.51 -9.36
C LEU A 31 1.25 6.19 -8.47
N ARG A 32 1.77 7.18 -7.73
CA ARG A 32 2.81 6.92 -6.72
C ARG A 32 2.32 5.92 -5.68
N GLY A 33 1.07 6.02 -5.23
CA GLY A 33 0.49 5.05 -4.32
C GLY A 33 0.37 3.64 -4.90
N ALA A 34 -0.05 3.53 -6.16
CA ALA A 34 -0.15 2.26 -6.87
C ALA A 34 1.22 1.59 -7.04
N ARG A 35 2.26 2.35 -7.37
CA ARG A 35 3.65 1.85 -7.48
C ARG A 35 4.14 1.25 -6.17
N ARG A 36 3.82 1.90 -5.05
CA ARG A 36 4.16 1.42 -3.70
C ARG A 36 3.44 0.14 -3.31
N LEU A 37 2.22 -0.05 -3.82
CA LEU A 37 1.42 -1.25 -3.55
C LEU A 37 1.79 -2.44 -4.43
N THR A 38 2.20 -2.18 -5.68
CA THR A 38 2.39 -3.22 -6.70
C THR A 38 3.85 -3.58 -6.95
N HIS A 39 4.78 -2.67 -6.66
CA HIS A 39 6.21 -2.81 -6.95
C HIS A 39 6.52 -3.10 -8.45
N ASN A 40 5.59 -2.80 -9.35
CA ASN A 40 5.71 -3.00 -10.78
C ASN A 40 4.96 -1.86 -11.49
N ASP A 41 5.61 -1.18 -12.42
CA ASP A 41 5.02 -0.04 -13.13
C ASP A 41 3.79 -0.43 -13.97
N ALA A 42 3.80 -1.59 -14.63
CA ALA A 42 2.66 -2.04 -15.42
C ALA A 42 1.45 -2.35 -14.52
N ASP A 43 1.67 -3.11 -13.45
CA ASP A 43 0.60 -3.42 -12.48
C ASP A 43 0.09 -2.15 -11.77
N ALA A 44 0.95 -1.15 -11.57
CA ALA A 44 0.57 0.14 -10.98
C ALA A 44 -0.34 0.96 -11.91
N GLU A 45 -0.02 1.01 -13.20
CA GLU A 45 -0.83 1.69 -14.21
C GLU A 45 -2.21 1.02 -14.34
N ASP A 46 -2.25 -0.32 -14.38
CA ASP A 46 -3.50 -1.07 -14.41
C ASP A 46 -4.36 -0.81 -13.16
N LEU A 47 -3.74 -0.83 -11.98
CA LEU A 47 -4.41 -0.52 -10.73
C LEU A 47 -4.97 0.91 -10.71
N LEU A 48 -4.20 1.89 -11.22
CA LEU A 48 -4.65 3.27 -11.35
C LEU A 48 -5.86 3.36 -12.29
N GLN A 49 -5.81 2.74 -13.46
CA GLN A 49 -6.90 2.78 -14.43
C GLN A 49 -8.19 2.20 -13.85
N GLU A 50 -8.12 1.01 -13.25
CA GLU A 50 -9.27 0.37 -12.61
C GLU A 50 -9.82 1.23 -11.46
N THR A 51 -8.93 1.90 -10.71
CA THR A 51 -9.33 2.86 -9.66
C THR A 51 -10.12 4.02 -10.25
N LEU A 52 -9.64 4.63 -11.34
CA LEU A 52 -10.30 5.77 -11.98
C LEU A 52 -11.65 5.38 -12.58
N VAL A 53 -11.75 4.19 -13.19
CA VAL A 53 -13.03 3.65 -13.70
C VAL A 53 -14.04 3.52 -12.57
N ARG A 54 -13.63 2.91 -11.44
CA ARG A 54 -14.53 2.75 -10.29
C ARG A 54 -14.88 4.06 -9.63
N ALA A 55 -13.91 4.95 -9.47
CA ALA A 55 -14.14 6.30 -8.98
C ALA A 55 -15.18 7.01 -9.84
N TYR A 56 -15.05 6.98 -11.17
CA TYR A 56 -16.03 7.59 -12.08
C TYR A 56 -17.43 7.00 -11.90
N THR A 57 -17.55 5.67 -11.86
CA THR A 57 -18.86 5.02 -11.66
C THR A 57 -19.50 5.33 -10.31
N GLY A 58 -18.68 5.52 -9.27
CA GLY A 58 -19.13 5.85 -7.91
C GLY A 58 -19.29 7.34 -7.64
N PHE A 59 -18.78 8.21 -8.52
CA PHE A 59 -18.65 9.65 -8.26
C PHE A 59 -19.98 10.37 -8.08
N ARG A 60 -21.05 9.87 -8.70
CA ARG A 60 -22.42 10.39 -8.49
C ARG A 60 -22.89 10.27 -7.04
N HIS A 61 -22.35 9.31 -6.28
CA HIS A 61 -22.69 9.06 -4.88
C HIS A 61 -21.67 9.65 -3.91
N PHE A 62 -20.60 10.28 -4.41
CA PHE A 62 -19.62 10.94 -3.57
C PHE A 62 -20.21 12.24 -3.02
N GLU A 63 -20.15 12.40 -1.70
CA GLU A 63 -20.63 13.61 -1.01
C GLU A 63 -19.57 14.70 -1.10
N GLU A 64 -19.92 15.81 -1.75
CA GLU A 64 -19.06 17.00 -1.84
C GLU A 64 -18.72 17.55 -0.44
N GLY A 65 -17.50 18.07 -0.30
CA GLY A 65 -16.99 18.57 0.99
C GLY A 65 -16.40 17.49 1.90
N THR A 66 -16.53 16.21 1.56
CA THR A 66 -15.78 15.13 2.21
C THR A 66 -14.37 14.98 1.62
N ASN A 67 -13.51 14.19 2.26
CA ASN A 67 -12.13 14.02 1.81
C ASN A 67 -12.04 13.11 0.58
N LEU A 68 -12.02 13.72 -0.61
CA LEU A 68 -11.91 13.03 -1.90
C LEU A 68 -10.66 12.14 -1.98
N GLN A 69 -9.51 12.63 -1.52
CA GLN A 69 -8.25 11.89 -1.55
C GLN A 69 -8.35 10.59 -0.74
N ALA A 70 -8.93 10.66 0.46
CA ALA A 70 -9.21 9.48 1.27
C ALA A 70 -10.18 8.51 0.58
N TRP A 71 -11.21 9.02 -0.10
CA TRP A 71 -12.15 8.18 -0.82
C TRP A 71 -11.48 7.47 -2.02
N LEU A 72 -10.67 8.18 -2.81
CA LEU A 72 -9.93 7.60 -3.93
C LEU A 72 -8.91 6.54 -3.48
N PHE A 73 -8.16 6.82 -2.41
CA PHE A 73 -7.24 5.83 -1.83
C PHE A 73 -7.97 4.59 -1.31
N ARG A 74 -9.18 4.75 -0.75
CA ARG A 74 -10.01 3.60 -0.35
C ARG A 74 -10.34 2.73 -1.55
N ILE A 75 -10.77 3.32 -2.65
CA ILE A 75 -11.10 2.60 -3.88
C ILE A 75 -9.86 1.87 -4.39
N GLN A 76 -8.74 2.57 -4.51
CA GLN A 76 -7.48 2.00 -5.00
C GLN A 76 -7.02 0.81 -4.17
N TYR A 77 -7.02 0.95 -2.85
CA TYR A 77 -6.60 -0.13 -1.97
C TYR A 77 -7.54 -1.34 -2.05
N ASN A 78 -8.86 -1.13 -2.07
CA ASN A 78 -9.82 -2.23 -2.21
C ASN A 78 -9.58 -3.00 -3.52
N GLN A 79 -9.24 -2.30 -4.60
CA GLN A 79 -8.90 -2.93 -5.88
C GLN A 79 -7.61 -3.73 -5.82
N TRP A 80 -6.58 -3.18 -5.16
CA TRP A 80 -5.33 -3.91 -4.94
C TRP A 80 -5.54 -5.17 -4.10
N VAL A 81 -6.25 -5.10 -2.96
CA VAL A 81 -6.53 -6.28 -2.12
C VAL A 81 -7.30 -7.34 -2.89
N ASN A 82 -8.27 -6.93 -3.70
CA ASN A 82 -9.01 -7.84 -4.56
C ASN A 82 -8.04 -8.50 -5.57
N ALA A 83 -7.26 -7.74 -6.32
CA ALA A 83 -6.29 -8.29 -7.26
C ALA A 83 -5.28 -9.25 -6.59
N TYR A 84 -4.74 -8.86 -5.43
CA TYR A 84 -3.80 -9.65 -4.65
C TYR A 84 -4.39 -11.00 -4.22
N ARG A 85 -5.59 -10.99 -3.61
CA ARG A 85 -6.27 -12.23 -3.17
C ARG A 85 -6.62 -13.14 -4.34
N TRP A 86 -6.90 -12.57 -5.51
CA TRP A 86 -7.14 -13.35 -6.72
C TRP A 86 -5.85 -13.97 -7.25
N LYS A 87 -4.71 -13.26 -7.19
CA LYS A 87 -3.39 -13.77 -7.58
C LYS A 87 -2.91 -14.88 -6.65
N GLU A 88 -3.13 -14.76 -5.33
CA GLU A 88 -2.77 -15.76 -4.33
C GLU A 88 -3.59 -17.06 -4.44
N ARG A 89 -4.83 -16.98 -4.94
CA ARG A 89 -5.71 -18.15 -5.14
C ARG A 89 -5.52 -18.84 -6.49
N ARG A 90 -4.73 -18.26 -7.39
CA ARG A 90 -4.42 -18.86 -8.70
C ARG A 90 -3.11 -19.65 -8.60
N PRO A 91 -3.00 -20.84 -9.23
CA PRO A 91 -1.71 -21.48 -9.42
C PRO A 91 -0.74 -20.52 -10.08
N ALA A 92 0.51 -20.46 -9.63
CA ALA A 92 1.52 -19.60 -10.25
C ALA A 92 1.70 -20.02 -11.71
N GLU A 93 1.21 -19.20 -12.63
CA GLU A 93 1.44 -19.38 -14.06
C GLU A 93 2.86 -18.90 -14.37
N VAL A 94 3.81 -19.84 -14.38
CA VAL A 94 5.18 -19.58 -14.83
C VAL A 94 5.19 -19.69 -16.36
N LEU A 95 5.62 -18.62 -17.04
CA LEU A 95 5.88 -18.64 -18.48
C LEU A 95 6.90 -19.75 -18.78
N SER A 96 6.50 -20.75 -19.58
CA SER A 96 7.32 -21.94 -19.84
C SER A 96 8.64 -21.66 -20.57
N ALA A 97 8.78 -20.47 -21.17
CA ALA A 97 9.96 -20.08 -21.95
C ALA A 97 11.20 -19.73 -21.09
N ALA A 98 11.08 -19.68 -19.76
CA ALA A 98 12.17 -19.34 -18.85
C ALA A 98 12.59 -20.49 -17.91
N LEU A 99 12.07 -21.71 -18.09
CA LEU A 99 12.36 -22.83 -17.19
C LEU A 99 13.68 -23.51 -17.59
N THR A 100 14.69 -23.40 -16.72
CA THR A 100 15.81 -24.37 -16.70
C THR A 100 15.41 -25.53 -15.79
N ASP A 101 15.86 -26.76 -16.04
CA ASP A 101 15.56 -27.95 -15.20
C ASP A 101 15.85 -27.76 -13.70
N HIS A 102 16.67 -26.77 -13.34
CA HIS A 102 16.96 -26.37 -11.97
C HIS A 102 15.77 -25.68 -11.26
N ASP A 103 14.89 -24.99 -11.99
CA ASP A 103 13.74 -24.26 -11.42
C ASP A 103 12.59 -25.20 -11.04
N LEU A 104 12.48 -26.37 -11.69
CA LEU A 104 11.47 -27.38 -11.36
C LEU A 104 11.73 -28.07 -10.02
N LEU A 105 12.98 -28.06 -9.52
CA LEU A 105 13.37 -28.63 -8.23
C LEU A 105 13.32 -27.61 -7.07
N ALA A 106 13.27 -26.31 -7.39
CA ALA A 106 13.22 -25.23 -6.41
C ALA A 106 11.78 -24.76 -6.18
N SER A 107 10.87 -25.67 -5.79
CA SER A 107 9.51 -25.34 -5.37
C SER A 107 9.48 -24.65 -4.00
N GLY A 108 10.10 -23.49 -3.93
CA GLY A 108 10.21 -22.61 -2.77
C GLY A 108 10.48 -21.19 -3.27
N ALA A 109 9.61 -20.70 -4.16
CA ALA A 109 9.73 -19.37 -4.74
C ALA A 109 9.67 -18.32 -3.63
N ARG A 110 10.82 -17.71 -3.34
CA ARG A 110 10.93 -16.57 -2.42
C ARG A 110 10.21 -15.38 -3.05
N SER A 111 9.32 -14.77 -2.28
CA SER A 111 8.51 -13.63 -2.69
C SER A 111 9.39 -12.41 -3.01
N ALA A 112 8.94 -11.54 -3.93
CA ALA A 112 9.61 -10.29 -4.30
C ALA A 112 9.81 -9.33 -3.10
N GLU A 113 9.04 -9.52 -2.02
CA GLU A 113 9.27 -8.87 -0.72
C GLU A 113 10.64 -9.24 -0.11
N SER A 114 11.13 -10.45 -0.39
CA SER A 114 12.41 -10.96 0.12
C SER A 114 13.62 -10.40 -0.64
N GLU A 115 13.44 -10.03 -1.91
CA GLU A 115 14.53 -9.56 -2.78
C GLU A 115 14.80 -8.05 -2.58
N VAL A 116 13.76 -7.26 -2.34
CA VAL A 116 13.91 -5.84 -1.92
C VAL A 116 14.46 -5.74 -0.49
N LEU A 117 14.16 -6.71 0.39
CA LEU A 117 14.73 -6.77 1.74
C LEU A 117 16.22 -7.13 1.77
N ASP A 118 16.80 -7.68 0.70
CA ASP A 118 18.19 -8.16 0.68
C ASP A 118 19.22 -7.06 0.41
N THR A 119 18.80 -5.87 -0.05
CA THR A 119 19.78 -4.89 -0.54
C THR A 119 20.16 -3.79 0.47
N LEU A 120 19.36 -3.48 1.49
CA LEU A 120 19.64 -2.32 2.38
C LEU A 120 19.12 -2.39 3.84
N LEU A 121 18.84 -3.56 4.41
CA LEU A 121 18.39 -3.65 5.80
C LEU A 121 19.25 -4.63 6.60
N ASP A 122 19.89 -4.13 7.67
CA ASP A 122 20.58 -4.92 8.70
C ASP A 122 19.72 -6.16 9.04
N ASP A 123 20.30 -7.37 8.97
CA ASP A 123 19.60 -8.64 9.22
C ASP A 123 18.79 -8.64 10.54
N ASP A 124 19.26 -7.84 11.49
CA ASP A 124 18.63 -7.59 12.77
C ASP A 124 17.28 -6.87 12.66
N VAL A 125 17.15 -5.90 11.75
CA VAL A 125 15.93 -5.14 11.44
C VAL A 125 14.92 -6.03 10.75
N ARG A 126 15.34 -6.80 9.74
CA ARG A 126 14.50 -7.79 9.06
C ARG A 126 13.90 -8.78 10.07
N THR A 127 14.74 -9.35 10.92
CA THR A 127 14.29 -10.30 11.94
C THR A 127 13.39 -9.63 12.98
N ALA A 128 13.64 -8.37 13.36
CA ALA A 128 12.80 -7.64 14.31
C ALA A 128 11.41 -7.31 13.72
N LEU A 129 11.35 -6.95 12.43
CA LEU A 129 10.09 -6.73 11.71
C LEU A 129 9.28 -8.03 11.57
N ALA A 130 9.95 -9.17 11.36
CA ALA A 130 9.30 -10.48 11.31
C ALA A 130 8.61 -10.86 12.64
N GLN A 131 9.10 -10.37 13.78
CA GLN A 131 8.50 -10.62 15.11
C GLN A 131 7.25 -9.79 15.40
N LEU A 132 6.96 -8.76 14.60
CA LEU A 132 5.72 -8.00 14.71
C LEU A 132 4.56 -8.83 14.17
N SER A 133 3.36 -8.67 14.75
CA SER A 133 2.15 -9.20 14.12
C SER A 133 1.92 -8.50 12.78
N ASP A 134 1.25 -9.19 11.86
CA ASP A 134 1.03 -8.69 10.50
C ASP A 134 0.40 -7.29 10.49
N GLY A 135 -0.67 -7.10 11.27
CA GLY A 135 -1.33 -5.80 11.40
C GLY A 135 -0.48 -4.67 12.03
N PHE A 136 0.62 -4.96 12.71
CA PHE A 136 1.59 -3.96 13.18
C PHE A 136 2.65 -3.65 12.13
N ARG A 137 3.13 -4.69 11.44
CA ARG A 137 4.11 -4.55 10.36
C ARG A 137 3.56 -3.71 9.23
N THR A 138 2.33 -3.99 8.81
CA THR A 138 1.65 -3.29 7.71
C THR A 138 1.44 -1.81 8.02
N VAL A 139 1.04 -1.47 9.24
CA VAL A 139 0.89 -0.06 9.66
C VAL A 139 2.23 0.67 9.67
N LEU A 140 3.29 0.01 10.15
CA LEU A 140 4.63 0.59 10.20
C LEU A 140 5.20 0.78 8.79
N TYR A 141 4.96 -0.17 7.89
CA TYR A 141 5.35 -0.09 6.50
C TYR A 141 4.73 1.16 5.83
N TYR A 142 3.40 1.29 5.91
CA TYR A 142 2.74 2.43 5.27
C TYR A 142 3.10 3.78 5.91
N ALA A 143 3.21 3.84 7.24
CA ALA A 143 3.50 5.10 7.93
C ALA A 143 4.98 5.52 7.85
N ASP A 144 5.91 4.58 8.02
CA ASP A 144 7.33 4.89 8.27
C ASP A 144 8.23 4.60 7.05
N VAL A 145 7.88 3.61 6.22
CA VAL A 145 8.64 3.29 4.99
C VAL A 145 8.08 4.07 3.81
N GLU A 146 6.76 3.99 3.61
CA GLU A 146 6.11 4.68 2.51
C GLU A 146 5.81 6.16 2.85
N GLY A 147 5.74 6.52 4.12
CA GLY A 147 5.51 7.91 4.54
C GLY A 147 4.08 8.40 4.32
N TYR A 148 3.09 7.49 4.29
CA TYR A 148 1.69 7.89 4.31
C TYR A 148 1.33 8.54 5.65
N THR A 149 0.41 9.51 5.61
CA THR A 149 -0.16 10.07 6.84
C THR A 149 -0.96 8.99 7.59
N TYR A 150 -1.18 9.19 8.89
CA TYR A 150 -2.01 8.25 9.66
C TYR A 150 -3.46 8.20 9.16
N ALA A 151 -3.98 9.29 8.60
CA ALA A 151 -5.30 9.33 7.99
C ALA A 151 -5.36 8.47 6.72
N GLU A 152 -4.37 8.60 5.84
CA GLU A 152 -4.26 7.78 4.63
C GLU A 152 -4.03 6.30 4.96
N THR A 153 -3.16 6.02 5.95
CA THR A 153 -2.91 4.65 6.42
C THR A 153 -4.19 4.03 7.01
N ALA A 154 -5.03 4.82 7.68
CA ALA A 154 -6.29 4.34 8.27
C ALA A 154 -7.29 3.93 7.18
N VAL A 155 -7.41 4.78 6.17
CA VAL A 155 -8.19 4.53 4.96
C VAL A 155 -7.70 3.28 4.25
N LEU A 156 -6.38 3.21 4.02
CA LEU A 156 -5.71 2.10 3.35
C LEU A 156 -5.97 0.80 4.12
N MET A 157 -5.75 0.79 5.43
CA MET A 157 -5.92 -0.42 6.23
C MET A 157 -7.39 -0.75 6.58
N GLY A 158 -8.35 0.12 6.25
CA GLY A 158 -9.75 -0.03 6.64
C GLY A 158 -9.98 -0.03 8.16
N ILE A 159 -9.13 0.66 8.93
CA ILE A 159 -9.22 0.77 10.40
C ILE A 159 -9.32 2.23 10.84
N PRO A 160 -9.83 2.53 12.04
CA PRO A 160 -9.85 3.90 12.56
C PRO A 160 -8.45 4.52 12.67
N VAL A 161 -8.34 5.85 12.48
CA VAL A 161 -7.07 6.59 12.63
C VAL A 161 -6.46 6.39 14.03
N GLY A 162 -7.29 6.34 15.08
CA GLY A 162 -6.83 6.02 16.44
C GLY A 162 -6.24 4.61 16.56
N THR A 163 -6.75 3.65 15.78
CA THR A 163 -6.18 2.31 15.69
C THR A 163 -4.84 2.34 14.96
N VAL A 164 -4.68 3.14 13.89
CA VAL A 164 -3.38 3.35 13.25
C VAL A 164 -2.39 3.93 14.24
N MET A 165 -2.72 5.04 14.91
CA MET A 165 -1.82 5.69 15.89
C MET A 165 -1.39 4.73 16.99
N SER A 166 -2.32 3.99 17.58
CA SER A 166 -2.01 3.02 18.62
C SER A 166 -1.18 1.84 18.11
N ARG A 167 -1.42 1.36 16.88
CA ARG A 167 -0.63 0.31 16.24
C ARG A 167 0.78 0.78 15.91
N VAL A 168 0.97 1.97 15.31
CA VAL A 168 2.30 2.57 15.04
C VAL A 168 3.10 2.66 16.34
N SER A 169 2.52 3.25 17.39
CA SER A 169 3.20 3.45 18.66
C SER A 169 3.66 2.13 19.30
N ARG A 170 2.77 1.12 19.32
CA ARG A 170 3.09 -0.22 19.85
C ARG A 170 4.13 -0.93 18.99
N ALA A 171 3.99 -0.89 17.67
CA ALA A 171 4.91 -1.49 16.72
C ALA A 171 6.33 -0.91 16.87
N ARG A 172 6.47 0.43 16.92
CA ARG A 172 7.75 1.12 17.15
C ARG A 172 8.37 0.75 18.51
N THR A 173 7.56 0.59 19.54
CA THR A 173 8.03 0.19 20.88
C THR A 173 8.57 -1.25 20.85
N GLN A 174 7.84 -2.16 20.21
CA GLN A 174 8.25 -3.55 20.07
C GLN A 174 9.52 -3.70 19.20
N LEU A 175 9.60 -2.94 18.10
CA LEU A 175 10.78 -2.91 17.23
C LEU A 175 12.02 -2.39 17.96
N ARG A 176 11.88 -1.28 18.72
CA ARG A 176 12.96 -0.75 19.56
C ARG A 176 13.44 -1.77 20.58
N ARG A 177 12.54 -2.49 21.26
CA ARG A 177 12.93 -3.52 22.23
C ARG A 177 13.70 -4.67 21.58
N ALA A 178 13.22 -5.15 20.42
CA ALA A 178 13.87 -6.22 19.68
C ALA A 178 15.27 -5.82 19.20
N LEU A 179 15.46 -4.57 18.77
CA LEU A 179 16.74 -4.06 18.29
C LEU A 179 17.72 -3.71 19.41
N VAL A 180 17.26 -3.11 20.52
CA VAL A 180 18.10 -2.80 21.68
C VAL A 180 18.63 -4.08 22.34
N GLY A 181 17.78 -5.11 22.49
CA GLY A 181 18.21 -6.39 23.06
C GLY A 181 19.33 -7.06 22.25
N LYS A 182 19.29 -6.94 20.91
CA LYS A 182 20.31 -7.50 20.01
C LYS A 182 21.58 -6.65 19.97
N ASN A 183 21.46 -5.33 19.95
CA ASN A 183 22.61 -4.44 19.96
C ASN A 183 23.37 -4.46 21.30
N CYS A 184 22.70 -4.69 22.42
CA CYS A 184 23.35 -4.96 23.71
C CYS A 184 24.08 -6.32 23.71
N ALA A 185 23.47 -7.38 23.17
CA ALA A 185 24.11 -8.69 23.05
C ALA A 185 25.34 -8.69 22.13
N ARG A 186 25.42 -7.72 21.21
CA ARG A 186 26.48 -7.61 20.20
C ARG A 186 27.49 -6.48 20.46
N GLY A 187 27.41 -5.82 21.63
CA GLY A 187 28.37 -4.80 22.06
C GLY A 187 28.39 -3.51 21.25
N ARG A 188 27.35 -3.22 20.45
CA ARG A 188 27.33 -2.10 19.50
C ARG A 188 27.01 -0.72 20.09
N PHE A 189 26.72 -0.63 21.40
CA PHE A 189 26.38 0.63 22.09
C PHE A 189 27.53 1.21 22.92
N ALA A 190 28.80 0.94 22.57
CA ALA A 190 29.97 1.44 23.30
C ALA A 190 30.59 2.74 22.74
N SER A 191 30.04 3.37 21.71
CA SER A 191 30.52 4.68 21.25
C SER A 191 29.36 5.54 20.75
N GLU A 192 29.22 6.73 21.31
CA GLU A 192 28.29 7.80 20.89
C GLU A 192 26.88 7.75 21.51
N LEU A 193 26.81 8.06 22.81
CA LEU A 193 25.77 8.97 23.28
C LEU A 193 26.48 10.23 23.79
N PRO A 194 26.29 11.42 23.16
CA PRO A 194 26.72 12.65 23.79
C PRO A 194 25.91 12.86 25.07
N GLN A 195 26.61 13.06 26.18
CA GLN A 195 26.02 13.46 27.46
C GLN A 195 25.23 14.75 27.25
N ALA A 196 23.93 14.69 27.50
CA ALA A 196 23.11 15.88 27.65
C ALA A 196 23.60 16.65 28.89
N ALA A 197 24.02 17.89 28.66
CA ALA A 197 24.16 18.93 29.68
C ALA A 197 22.87 19.75 29.77
#